data_AF-F8UH17-F1
#
_entry.id   AF-F8UH17-F1
#
_cell.length_a   1.000
_cell.length_b   1.000
_cell.length_c   1.000
_cell.angle_alpha   90.00
_cell.angle_beta   90.00
_cell.angle_gamma   90.00
#
_symmetry.space_group_name_H-M   'P 1'
#
loop_
_entity.id
_entity.type
_entity.pdbx_description
1 polymer ?
#
loop_
_entity_poly.entity_id
_entity_poly.type
_entity_poly.pdbx_seq_one_letter_code
_entity_poly.pdbx_strand_id
1 'polypeptide(L)'
;ELISRSTDHSYVMDLVQRGFLTEVQAEQHPNKNVLVSCLGDKEMPRIEYGKAEPLVGGDCFLLCSDGLWAYFMESELGRVLKEMPPRQAAEWLIETARTRAQGRGDNCSLAIVRLKEVDKPPSLLRR
;
A
#
# COMPACT_ATOMS: atom_id res chain seq x y z
N GLU A 1 -10.51 4.66 7.23
CA GLU A 1 -9.33 4.86 8.07
C GLU A 1 -8.31 3.82 7.66
N LEU A 2 -7.03 4.16 7.60
CA LEU A 2 -5.99 3.18 7.31
C LEU A 2 -5.79 2.32 8.55
N ILE A 3 -5.90 1.00 8.41
CA ILE A 3 -5.75 0.06 9.54
C ILE A 3 -4.28 -0.37 9.69
N SER A 4 -3.62 -0.69 8.58
CA SER A 4 -2.22 -1.15 8.57
C SER A 4 -1.60 -0.98 7.19
N ARG A 5 -0.27 -0.92 7.13
CA ARG A 5 0.51 -0.95 5.88
C ARG A 5 1.77 -1.79 6.03
N SER A 6 2.34 -2.23 4.91
CA SER A 6 3.69 -2.80 4.88
C SER A 6 4.73 -1.73 5.19
N THR A 7 5.89 -2.19 5.66
CA THR A 7 7.08 -1.35 5.79
C THR A 7 8.03 -1.66 4.64
N ASP A 8 8.55 -0.63 3.99
CA ASP A 8 9.52 -0.82 2.91
C ASP A 8 10.81 -1.45 3.43
N HIS A 9 11.32 -2.44 2.70
CA HIS A 9 12.69 -2.94 2.88
C HIS A 9 13.67 -2.02 2.17
N SER A 10 13.77 -0.79 2.67
CA SER A 10 14.71 0.22 2.19
C SER A 10 15.76 0.55 3.25
N TYR A 11 16.91 1.02 2.79
CA TYR A 11 18.04 1.40 3.65
C TYR A 11 17.63 2.40 4.72
N VAL A 12 16.82 3.39 4.35
CA VAL A 12 16.37 4.43 5.28
C VAL A 12 15.39 3.90 6.31
N MET A 13 14.49 2.98 5.92
CA MET A 13 13.57 2.35 6.88
C MET A 13 14.30 1.45 7.86
N ASP A 14 15.35 0.77 7.42
CA ASP A 14 16.25 0.01 8.29
C ASP A 14 16.92 0.90 9.35
N LEU A 15 17.33 2.11 8.98
CA LEU A 15 17.89 3.09 9.92
C LEU A 15 16.84 3.65 10.88
N VAL A 16 15.62 3.89 10.41
CA VAL A 16 14.50 4.32 11.26
C VAL A 16 14.19 3.25 12.31
N GLN A 17 14.07 1.98 11.91
CA GLN A 17 13.80 0.86 12.82
C GLN A 17 14.89 0.69 13.89
N ARG A 18 16.15 1.03 13.56
CA ARG A 18 17.29 0.99 14.49
C ARG A 18 17.43 2.27 15.33
N GLY A 19 16.57 3.26 15.14
CA GLY A 19 16.57 4.53 15.87
C GLY A 19 17.65 5.53 15.43
N PHE A 20 18.29 5.32 14.28
CA PHE A 20 19.30 6.25 13.74
C PHE A 20 18.69 7.43 12.99
N LEU A 21 17.49 7.26 12.43
CA LEU A 21 16.74 8.31 11.72
C LEU A 21 15.32 8.41 12.25
N THR A 22 14.74 9.60 12.17
CA THR A 22 13.28 9.80 12.23
C THR A 22 12.66 9.57 10.84
N GLU A 23 11.35 9.31 10.77
CA GLU A 23 10.63 9.16 9.48
C GLU A 23 10.80 10.41 8.59
N VAL A 24 10.74 11.60 9.18
CA VAL A 24 10.93 12.88 8.46
C VAL A 24 12.34 12.97 7.85
N GLN A 25 13.36 12.51 8.58
CA GLN A 25 14.73 12.49 8.05
C GLN A 25 14.90 11.43 6.96
N ALA A 26 14.22 10.28 7.07
CA ALA A 26 14.25 9.24 6.07
C ALA A 26 13.69 9.72 4.72
N GLU A 27 12.60 10.49 4.72
CA GLU A 27 11.98 11.04 3.50
C GLU A 27 12.88 12.01 2.72
N GLN A 28 13.78 12.70 3.43
CA GLN A 28 14.71 13.68 2.86
C GLN A 28 16.11 13.09 2.56
N HIS A 29 16.34 11.82 2.93
CA HIS A 29 17.64 11.20 2.82
C HIS A 29 18.00 10.92 1.34
N PRO A 30 19.25 11.17 0.90
CA PRO A 30 19.66 10.96 -0.49
C PRO A 30 19.48 9.51 -0.97
N ASN A 31 19.61 8.55 -0.04
CA ASN A 31 19.47 7.12 -0.31
C ASN A 31 18.07 6.55 0.00
N LYS A 32 17.02 7.38 0.03
CA LYS A 32 15.67 6.93 0.38
C LYS A 32 15.08 5.84 -0.53
N ASN A 33 15.52 5.79 -1.78
CA ASN A 33 15.08 4.81 -2.77
C ASN A 33 15.99 3.56 -2.83
N VAL A 34 16.99 3.43 -1.94
CA VAL A 34 17.88 2.26 -1.92
C VAL A 34 17.18 1.10 -1.23
N LEU A 35 16.82 0.06 -1.99
CA LEU A 35 16.25 -1.17 -1.49
C LEU A 35 17.34 -2.06 -0.87
N VAL A 36 17.02 -2.72 0.25
CA VAL A 36 17.90 -3.70 0.92
C VAL A 36 17.43 -5.14 0.73
N SER A 37 16.26 -5.35 0.13
CA SER A 37 15.70 -6.66 -0.20
C SER A 37 14.90 -6.57 -1.49
N CYS A 38 15.24 -7.38 -2.49
CA CYS A 38 14.50 -7.49 -3.74
C CYS A 38 14.65 -8.87 -4.36
N LEU A 39 13.73 -9.22 -5.26
CA LEU A 39 13.84 -10.45 -6.05
C LEU A 39 14.94 -10.30 -7.10
N GLY A 40 15.80 -11.32 -7.22
CA GLY A 40 16.86 -11.37 -8.23
C GLY A 40 18.25 -10.93 -7.75
N ASP A 41 18.39 -10.57 -6.47
CA ASP A 41 19.70 -10.39 -5.84
C ASP A 41 20.36 -11.75 -5.49
N LYS A 42 21.64 -11.73 -5.13
CA LYS A 42 22.40 -12.92 -4.69
C LYS A 42 21.85 -13.49 -3.38
N GLU A 43 21.38 -12.61 -2.50
CA GLU A 43 20.75 -13.01 -1.25
C GLU A 43 19.25 -13.26 -1.47
N MET A 44 18.70 -14.21 -0.72
CA MET A 44 17.26 -14.47 -0.76
C MET A 44 16.52 -13.26 -0.20
N PRO A 45 15.42 -12.81 -0.85
CA PRO A 45 14.67 -11.69 -0.36
C PRO A 45 14.04 -12.01 1.00
N ARG A 46 14.03 -11.02 1.87
CA ARG A 46 13.25 -11.05 3.10
C ARG A 46 11.76 -10.97 2.73
N ILE A 47 11.01 -12.00 3.08
CA ILE A 47 9.55 -12.04 2.88
C ILE A 47 8.87 -11.75 4.22
N GLU A 48 7.96 -10.78 4.23
CA GLU A 48 7.11 -10.47 5.38
C GLU A 48 5.68 -10.95 5.12
N TYR A 49 5.09 -11.55 6.16
CA TYR A 49 3.72 -12.04 6.11
C TYR A 49 2.86 -11.17 7.03
N GLY A 50 1.87 -10.51 6.43
CA GLY A 50 0.81 -9.81 7.16
C GLY A 50 -0.40 -10.72 7.36
N LYS A 51 -1.16 -10.43 8.41
CA LYS A 51 -2.46 -11.07 8.67
C LYS A 51 -3.48 -10.01 9.04
N ALA A 52 -4.66 -10.07 8.42
CA ALA A 52 -5.79 -9.21 8.75
C ALA A 52 -6.97 -10.10 9.16
N GLU A 53 -7.34 -10.06 10.43
CA GLU A 53 -8.50 -10.78 10.99
C GLU A 53 -9.12 -9.97 12.15
N PRO A 54 -10.46 -9.92 12.27
CA PRO A 54 -11.44 -10.43 11.31
C PRO A 54 -11.56 -9.52 10.08
N LEU A 55 -11.97 -10.11 8.94
CA LEU A 55 -12.31 -9.35 7.74
C LEU A 55 -13.81 -9.18 7.65
N VAL A 56 -14.26 -7.96 7.36
CA VAL A 56 -15.68 -7.62 7.23
C VAL A 56 -15.99 -7.04 5.86
N GLY A 57 -17.27 -7.07 5.50
CA GLY A 57 -17.75 -6.42 4.28
C GLY A 57 -17.39 -4.94 4.26
N GLY A 58 -16.85 -4.47 3.15
CA GLY A 58 -16.40 -3.09 2.97
C GLY A 58 -14.90 -2.86 3.19
N ASP A 59 -14.18 -3.81 3.83
CA ASP A 59 -12.73 -3.71 3.96
C ASP A 59 -12.07 -3.61 2.59
N CYS A 60 -11.06 -2.74 2.50
CA CYS A 60 -10.36 -2.43 1.26
C CYS A 60 -8.86 -2.63 1.42
N PHE A 61 -8.27 -3.36 0.47
CA PHE A 61 -6.84 -3.49 0.31
C PHE A 61 -6.39 -2.69 -0.90
N LEU A 62 -5.30 -1.95 -0.72
CA LEU A 62 -4.58 -1.27 -1.80
C LEU A 62 -3.18 -1.85 -1.85
N LEU A 63 -2.84 -2.45 -2.99
CA LEU A 63 -1.47 -2.76 -3.34
C LEU A 63 -1.03 -1.71 -4.35
N CYS A 64 0.14 -1.12 -4.17
CA CYS A 64 0.63 -0.09 -5.08
C CYS A 64 2.16 -0.01 -5.09
N SER A 65 2.71 0.56 -6.16
CA SER A 65 4.11 0.98 -6.19
C SER A 65 4.31 2.31 -5.47
N ASP A 66 5.56 2.64 -5.17
CA ASP A 66 6.03 3.93 -4.68
C ASP A 66 5.67 5.10 -5.62
N GLY A 67 5.61 4.85 -6.92
CA GLY A 67 5.06 5.77 -7.91
C GLY A 67 3.61 6.19 -7.67
N LEU A 68 2.86 5.51 -6.78
CA LEU A 68 1.57 5.99 -6.29
C LEU A 68 1.71 6.67 -4.93
N TRP A 69 2.07 5.92 -3.88
CA TRP A 69 1.88 6.37 -2.50
C TRP A 69 2.74 7.58 -2.13
N ALA A 70 3.86 7.82 -2.85
CA ALA A 70 4.70 9.00 -2.63
C ALA A 70 3.98 10.34 -2.89
N TYR A 71 2.82 10.31 -3.55
CA TYR A 71 2.03 11.50 -3.88
C TYR A 71 0.79 11.70 -3.01
N PHE A 72 0.52 10.84 -2.02
CA PHE A 72 -0.71 10.89 -1.23
C PHE A 72 -0.43 10.76 0.27
N MET A 73 -1.29 11.42 1.06
CA MET A 73 -1.37 11.13 2.49
C MET A 73 -2.20 9.87 2.71
N GLU A 74 -1.87 9.09 3.74
CA GLU A 74 -2.60 7.86 4.11
C GLU A 74 -4.10 8.11 4.32
N SER A 75 -4.46 9.26 4.92
CA SER A 75 -5.85 9.67 5.14
C SER A 75 -6.62 9.90 3.84
N GLU A 76 -5.94 10.43 2.82
CA GLU A 76 -6.51 10.66 1.50
C GLU A 76 -6.76 9.34 0.77
N LEU A 77 -5.76 8.44 0.76
CA LEU A 77 -5.91 7.09 0.21
C LEU A 77 -7.09 6.37 0.87
N GLY A 78 -7.15 6.38 2.21
CA GLY A 78 -8.23 5.76 2.97
C GLY A 78 -9.60 6.35 2.66
N ARG A 79 -9.70 7.66 2.40
CA ARG A 79 -10.94 8.32 2.01
C ARG A 79 -11.40 7.90 0.61
N VAL A 80 -10.50 7.93 -0.37
CA VAL A 80 -10.81 7.53 -1.75
C VAL A 80 -11.28 6.08 -1.82
N LEU A 81 -10.58 5.19 -1.13
CA LEU A 81 -10.93 3.77 -1.05
C LEU A 81 -12.25 3.52 -0.30
N LYS A 82 -12.71 4.44 0.55
CA LYS A 82 -14.00 4.34 1.25
C LYS A 82 -15.15 4.86 0.38
N GLU A 83 -14.97 6.00 -0.27
CA GLU A 83 -16.05 6.76 -0.91
C GLU A 83 -16.35 6.30 -2.35
N MET A 84 -15.37 5.79 -3.08
CA MET A 84 -15.52 5.48 -4.51
C MET A 84 -15.55 3.97 -4.77
N PRO A 85 -16.27 3.45 -5.77
CA PRO A 85 -16.09 2.07 -6.25
C PRO A 85 -14.63 1.79 -6.67
N PRO A 86 -14.12 0.55 -6.53
CA PRO A 86 -12.69 0.25 -6.78
C PRO A 86 -12.16 0.73 -8.13
N ARG A 87 -12.96 0.60 -9.20
CA ARG A 87 -12.57 1.05 -10.55
C ARG A 87 -12.40 2.58 -10.61
N GLN A 88 -13.35 3.33 -10.08
CA GLN A 88 -13.32 4.79 -10.07
C GLN A 88 -12.20 5.31 -9.15
N ALA A 89 -12.02 4.67 -8.00
CA ALA A 89 -10.90 4.95 -7.10
C ALA A 89 -9.55 4.78 -7.81
N ALA A 90 -9.37 3.66 -8.54
CA ALA A 90 -8.13 3.40 -9.28
C ALA A 90 -7.85 4.48 -10.34
N GLU A 91 -8.85 4.83 -11.14
CA GLU A 91 -8.72 5.86 -12.18
C GLU A 91 -8.39 7.23 -11.58
N TRP A 92 -9.09 7.61 -10.51
CA TRP A 92 -8.86 8.88 -9.82
C TRP A 92 -7.46 8.96 -9.20
N LEU A 93 -7.01 7.88 -8.56
CA LEU A 93 -5.68 7.79 -7.95
C LEU A 93 -4.56 7.90 -8.99
N ILE A 94 -4.67 7.20 -10.12
CA ILE A 94 -3.69 7.30 -11.20
C ILE A 94 -3.61 8.73 -11.78
N GLU A 95 -4.76 9.34 -12.07
CA GLU A 95 -4.78 10.68 -12.66
C GLU A 95 -4.25 11.74 -11.69
N THR A 96 -4.59 11.61 -10.41
CA THR A 96 -4.12 12.52 -9.37
C THR A 96 -2.62 12.36 -9.15
N ALA A 97 -2.09 11.13 -9.11
CA ALA A 97 -0.65 10.87 -9.03
C ALA A 97 0.10 11.50 -10.20
N ARG A 98 -0.39 11.27 -11.43
CA ARG A 98 0.18 11.84 -12.66
C ARG A 98 0.22 13.36 -12.61
N THR A 99 -0.86 13.99 -12.18
CA THR A 99 -0.96 15.45 -12.07
C THR A 99 0.05 15.98 -11.03
N ARG A 100 0.12 15.36 -9.85
CA ARG A 100 1.05 15.76 -8.76
C ARG A 100 2.50 15.52 -9.11
N ALA A 101 2.79 14.51 -9.94
CA ALA A 101 4.14 14.19 -10.39
C ALA A 101 4.75 15.25 -11.32
N GLN A 102 3.94 16.10 -11.97
CA GLN A 102 4.40 17.17 -12.87
C GLN A 102 5.41 16.69 -13.93
N GLY A 103 5.19 15.49 -14.47
CA GLY A 103 6.07 14.87 -15.48
C GLY A 103 7.38 14.28 -14.96
N ARG A 104 7.57 14.20 -13.63
CA ARG A 104 8.76 13.63 -12.97
C ARG A 104 8.48 12.33 -12.21
N GLY A 105 7.31 11.72 -12.45
CA GLY A 105 6.89 10.51 -11.76
C GLY A 105 7.51 9.26 -12.35
N ASP A 106 7.61 8.23 -11.51
CA ASP A 106 7.97 6.88 -11.92
C ASP A 106 6.73 6.09 -12.38
N ASN A 107 6.95 4.83 -12.75
CA ASN A 107 5.91 3.85 -13.01
C ASN A 107 4.93 3.78 -11.84
N CYS A 108 3.68 4.10 -12.14
CA CYS A 108 2.59 4.10 -11.16
C CYS A 108 1.68 2.90 -11.42
N SER A 109 1.66 1.95 -10.48
CA SER A 109 0.84 0.73 -10.56
C SER A 109 0.05 0.53 -9.27
N LEU A 110 -1.18 0.05 -9.39
CA LEU A 110 -2.01 -0.24 -8.22
C LEU A 110 -3.04 -1.35 -8.50
N ALA A 111 -3.46 -2.03 -7.44
CA ALA A 111 -4.57 -2.96 -7.40
C ALA A 111 -5.43 -2.69 -6.15
N ILE A 112 -6.76 -2.62 -6.33
CA ILE A 112 -7.71 -2.39 -5.25
C ILE A 112 -8.60 -3.62 -5.12
N VAL A 113 -8.66 -4.18 -3.92
CA VAL A 113 -9.57 -5.28 -3.57
C VAL A 113 -10.50 -4.80 -2.47
N ARG A 114 -11.80 -4.73 -2.77
CA ARG A 114 -12.84 -4.47 -1.77
C ARG A 114 -13.60 -5.73 -1.46
N LEU A 115 -13.63 -6.11 -0.19
CA LEU A 115 -14.45 -7.21 0.28
C LEU A 115 -15.92 -6.82 0.20
N LYS A 116 -16.72 -7.68 -0.41
CA LYS A 116 -18.17 -7.60 -0.34
C LYS A 116 -18.64 -8.55 0.74
N GLU A 117 -19.58 -8.10 1.55
CA GLU A 117 -20.33 -9.02 2.38
C GLU A 117 -21.08 -9.99 1.47
N VAL A 118 -20.94 -11.27 1.77
CA VAL A 118 -21.69 -12.33 1.09
C VAL A 118 -22.62 -12.89 2.14
N ASP A 119 -23.91 -12.89 1.84
CA ASP A 119 -24.89 -13.57 2.69
C ASP A 119 -24.42 -15.01 2.90
N LYS A 120 -24.49 -15.50 4.14
CA LYS A 120 -24.19 -16.92 4.40
C LYS A 120 -25.03 -17.74 3.43
N PRO A 121 -24.41 -18.62 2.60
CA PRO A 121 -25.20 -19.51 1.77
C PRO A 121 -26.14 -20.27 2.72
N PRO A 122 -27.43 -20.45 2.35
CA PRO A 122 -28.38 -21.15 3.19
C PRO A 122 -27.71 -22.45 3.60
N SER A 123 -27.55 -22.64 4.91
CA SER A 123 -26.85 -23.77 5.49
C SER A 123 -27.34 -25.01 4.76
N LEU A 124 -26.43 -25.73 4.08
CA LEU A 124 -26.73 -27.09 3.64
C LEU A 124 -27.12 -27.82 4.91
N LEU A 125 -28.43 -27.95 5.12
CA LEU A 125 -29.05 -28.71 6.18
C LEU A 125 -28.47 -30.11 6.05
N ARG A 126 -27.41 -30.39 6.82
CA ARG A 126 -26.95 -31.74 7.07
C ARG A 126 -28.10 -32.41 7.81
N ARG A 127 -28.91 -33.14 7.05
CA ARG A 127 -29.75 -34.22 7.57
C ARG A 127 -28.88 -35.25 8.28
#